data_AF-A0AAV4LCI5-F1
#
_entry.id   AF-A0AAV4LCI5-F1
#
_cell.length_a   1.000
_cell.length_b   1.000
_cell.length_c   1.000
_cell.angle_alpha   90.00
_cell.angle_beta   90.00
_cell.angle_gamma   90.00
#
_symmetry.space_group_name_H-M   'P 1'
#
loop_
_entity.id
_entity.type
_entity.pdbx_description
1 polymer ?
#
loop_
_entity_poly.entity_id
_entity_poly.type
_entity_poly.pdbx_seq_one_letter_code
_entity_poly.pdbx_strand_id
1 'polypeptide(L)'
;MRILEAGFEDATAVLMLPERYRKRLRTTNGMERLNEEIRRRERVIRIFPNRESVVRLVCALLMEIDEKWASGKKYLDISEYLAWLQTQVQERKAAKVTHIR
;
A
#
# COMPACT_ATOMS: atom_id res chain seq x y z
N MET A 1 26.05 4.38 -7.28
CA MET A 1 25.15 3.28 -7.66
C MET A 1 24.65 2.43 -6.50
N ARG A 2 25.36 2.36 -5.36
CA ARG A 2 25.03 1.51 -4.20
C ARG A 2 23.57 1.50 -3.72
N ILE A 3 22.88 2.65 -3.70
CA ILE A 3 21.47 2.73 -3.26
C ILE A 3 20.53 2.02 -4.25
N LEU A 4 20.78 2.17 -5.55
CA LEU A 4 19.97 1.55 -6.59
C LEU A 4 20.20 0.03 -6.64
N GLU A 5 21.45 -0.41 -6.48
CA GLU A 5 21.81 -1.83 -6.43
C GLU A 5 21.18 -2.52 -5.22
N ALA A 6 21.23 -1.89 -4.03
CA ALA A 6 20.64 -2.44 -2.81
C ALA A 6 19.10 -2.49 -2.87
N GLY A 7 18.46 -1.51 -3.51
CA GLY A 7 16.99 -1.45 -3.62
C GLY A 7 16.40 -2.13 -4.85
N PHE A 8 17.23 -2.78 -5.68
CA PHE A 8 16.78 -3.35 -6.95
C PHE A 8 15.74 -4.46 -6.76
N GLU A 9 15.96 -5.36 -5.82
CA GLU A 9 15.03 -6.45 -5.52
C GLU A 9 13.67 -5.91 -5.02
N ASP A 10 13.71 -4.94 -4.10
CA ASP A 10 12.50 -4.29 -3.57
C ASP A 10 11.73 -3.55 -4.68
N ALA A 11 12.43 -2.82 -5.54
CA ALA A 11 11.81 -2.07 -6.63
C ALA A 11 11.19 -2.97 -7.71
N THR A 12 11.75 -4.16 -7.92
CA THR A 12 11.28 -5.11 -8.93
C THR A 12 10.26 -6.11 -8.40
N ALA A 13 10.08 -6.22 -7.08
CA ALA A 13 9.12 -7.13 -6.45
C ALA A 13 7.70 -6.99 -7.00
N VAL A 14 7.29 -5.78 -7.37
CA VAL A 14 5.96 -5.51 -7.96
C VAL A 14 5.71 -6.27 -9.28
N LEU A 15 6.78 -6.62 -10.01
CA LEU A 15 6.69 -7.34 -11.28
C LEU A 15 6.19 -8.78 -11.12
N MET A 16 6.34 -9.36 -9.93
CA MET A 16 5.81 -10.70 -9.60
C MET A 16 4.28 -10.71 -9.48
N LEU A 17 3.63 -9.55 -9.32
CA LEU A 17 2.18 -9.45 -9.20
C LEU A 17 1.50 -9.57 -10.57
N PRO A 18 0.20 -9.92 -10.62
CA PRO A 18 -0.55 -9.89 -11.87
C PRO A 18 -0.60 -8.46 -12.46
N GLU A 19 -0.60 -8.36 -13.79
CA GLU A 19 -0.43 -7.09 -14.52
C GLU A 19 -1.43 -6.00 -14.09
N ARG A 20 -2.67 -6.40 -13.81
CA ARG A 20 -3.76 -5.53 -13.34
C ARG A 20 -3.40 -4.74 -12.06
N TYR A 21 -2.57 -5.31 -11.19
CA TYR A 21 -2.15 -4.69 -9.93
C TYR A 21 -0.89 -3.83 -10.07
N ARG A 22 0.01 -4.18 -11.00
CA ARG A 22 1.31 -3.50 -11.18
C ARG A 22 1.17 -2.01 -11.41
N LYS A 23 0.21 -1.60 -12.26
CA LYS A 23 0.04 -0.18 -12.63
C LYS A 23 -0.24 0.72 -11.43
N ARG A 24 -0.99 0.23 -10.43
CA ARG A 24 -1.37 0.99 -9.23
C ARG A 24 -0.35 0.85 -8.10
N LEU A 25 0.24 -0.34 -7.94
CA LEU A 25 1.16 -0.61 -6.83
C LEU A 25 2.61 -0.17 -7.10
N ARG A 26 2.99 0.07 -8.36
CA ARG A 26 4.34 0.57 -8.69
C ARG A 26 4.58 2.04 -8.35
N THR A 27 3.53 2.80 -8.01
CA THR A 27 3.64 4.24 -7.75
C THR A 27 3.22 4.59 -6.33
N THR A 28 3.79 5.67 -5.81
CA THR A 28 3.52 6.24 -4.48
C THR A 28 2.45 7.33 -4.51
N ASN A 29 1.81 7.57 -5.66
CA ASN A 29 0.86 8.68 -5.88
C ASN A 29 -0.27 8.77 -4.84
N GLY A 30 -0.75 7.63 -4.35
CA GLY A 30 -1.79 7.59 -3.31
C GLY A 30 -1.28 8.08 -1.96
N MET A 31 -0.09 7.61 -1.56
CA MET A 31 0.57 8.03 -0.33
C MET A 31 1.03 9.49 -0.39
N GLU A 32 1.54 9.94 -1.53
CA GLU A 32 1.95 11.33 -1.73
C GLU A 32 0.76 12.28 -1.60
N ARG A 33 -0.38 11.95 -2.22
CA ARG A 33 -1.61 12.75 -2.08
C ARG A 33 -2.12 12.77 -0.64
N LEU A 34 -2.04 11.65 0.07
CA LEU A 34 -2.40 11.59 1.50
C LEU A 34 -1.49 12.50 2.34
N ASN A 35 -0.18 12.41 2.13
CA ASN A 35 0.81 13.22 2.82
C ASN A 35 0.65 14.71 2.51
N GLU A 36 0.31 15.06 1.28
CA GLU A 36 0.03 16.43 0.87
C GLU A 36 -1.17 17.01 1.61
N GLU A 37 -2.25 16.22 1.77
CA GLU A 37 -3.43 16.67 2.50
C GLU A 37 -3.18 16.83 4.01
N ILE A 38 -2.33 15.96 4.59
CA ILE A 38 -1.85 16.13 5.98
C ILE A 38 -1.06 17.44 6.09
N ARG A 39 -0.10 17.68 5.20
CA ARG A 39 0.70 18.91 5.19
C ARG A 39 -0.15 20.16 4.95
N ARG A 40 -1.24 20.06 4.19
CA ARG A 40 -2.20 21.16 3.95
C ARG A 40 -2.89 21.58 5.25
N ARG A 41 -3.38 20.61 6.05
CA ARG A 41 -4.00 20.88 7.36
C ARG A 41 -2.99 21.37 8.40
N GLU A 42 -1.78 20.78 8.40
CA GLU A 42 -0.67 21.20 9.27
C GLU A 42 -0.29 22.68 9.05
N ARG A 43 -0.17 23.10 7.78
CA ARG A 43 0.28 24.44 7.40
C ARG A 43 -0.60 25.57 7.97
N VAL A 44 -1.90 25.30 8.18
CA VAL A 44 -2.84 26.27 8.75
C VAL A 44 -2.58 26.50 10.23
N ILE A 45 -2.23 25.45 10.98
CA ILE A 45 -2.09 25.49 12.44
C ILE A 45 -0.73 26.08 12.86
N ARG A 46 0.32 25.82 12.08
CA ARG A 46 1.73 26.26 12.29
C ARG A 46 2.40 25.72 13.56
N ILE A 47 1.79 25.85 14.74
CA ILE A 47 2.33 25.40 16.03
C ILE A 47 1.24 24.66 16.79
N PHE A 48 1.53 23.45 17.24
CA PHE A 48 0.61 22.65 18.04
C PHE A 48 0.87 22.83 19.54
N PRO A 49 -0.19 22.88 20.37
CA PRO A 49 -0.04 23.07 21.81
C PRO A 49 0.50 21.82 22.55
N ASN A 50 0.33 20.62 21.98
CA ASN A 50 0.88 19.37 22.48
C ASN A 50 0.81 18.26 21.41
N ARG A 51 1.50 17.14 21.65
CA ARG A 51 1.53 15.98 20.74
C ARG A 51 0.15 15.38 20.48
N GLU A 52 -0.68 15.28 21.52
CA GLU A 52 -2.03 14.70 21.39
C GLU A 52 -2.94 15.51 20.46
N SER A 53 -2.74 16.82 20.38
CA SER A 53 -3.47 17.69 19.45
C SER A 53 -3.15 17.37 17.99
N VAL A 54 -1.89 17.04 17.68
CA VAL A 54 -1.49 16.60 16.33
C VAL A 54 -2.13 15.25 16.00
N VAL A 55 -2.05 14.30 16.93
CA VAL A 55 -2.62 12.96 16.75
C VAL A 55 -4.12 13.05 16.48
N ARG A 56 -4.86 13.83 17.27
CA ARG A 56 -6.31 14.03 17.05
C ARG A 56 -6.62 14.60 15.66
N LEU A 57 -5.86 15.60 15.19
CA LEU A 57 -6.06 16.17 13.87
C LEU A 57 -5.82 15.14 12.76
N VAL A 58 -4.68 14.44 12.82
CA VAL A 58 -4.31 13.46 11.80
C VAL A 58 -5.29 12.30 11.80
N CYS A 59 -5.66 11.76 12.96
CA CYS A 59 -6.66 10.70 13.08
C CYS A 59 -8.02 11.15 12.52
N ALA A 60 -8.50 12.34 12.88
CA ALA A 60 -9.77 12.86 12.36
C ALA A 60 -9.76 12.99 10.82
N LEU A 61 -8.64 13.48 10.26
CA LEU A 61 -8.44 13.53 8.81
C LEU A 61 -8.47 12.12 8.19
N LEU A 62 -7.72 11.18 8.75
CA LEU A 62 -7.65 9.82 8.23
C LEU A 62 -9.01 9.12 8.26
N MET A 63 -9.81 9.34 9.31
CA MET A 63 -11.19 8.84 9.39
C MET A 63 -12.08 9.41 8.26
N GLU A 64 -11.98 10.71 7.98
CA GLU A 64 -12.73 11.34 6.88
C GLU A 64 -12.35 10.76 5.51
N ILE A 65 -11.06 10.48 5.29
CA ILE A 65 -10.57 9.87 4.05
C ILE A 65 -11.01 8.42 3.94
N ASP A 66 -10.94 7.66 5.03
CA ASP A 66 -11.36 6.26 5.08
C ASP A 66 -12.85 6.13 4.71
N GLU A 67 -13.71 6.96 5.29
CA GLU A 67 -15.14 6.99 4.98
C GLU A 67 -15.41 7.31 3.50
N LYS A 68 -14.66 8.26 2.93
CA LYS A 68 -14.73 8.59 1.50
C LYS A 68 -14.26 7.44 0.61
N TRP A 69 -13.25 6.69 1.03
CA TRP A 69 -12.75 5.53 0.27
C TRP A 69 -13.67 4.32 0.38
N ALA A 70 -14.31 4.13 1.54
CA ALA A 70 -15.28 3.08 1.77
C ALA A 70 -16.56 3.27 0.96
N SER A 71 -17.04 4.51 0.85
CA SER A 71 -18.26 4.87 0.08
C SER A 71 -17.99 5.11 -1.41
N GLY A 72 -16.74 5.40 -1.77
CA GLY A 72 -16.33 5.77 -3.13
C GLY A 72 -16.05 4.60 -4.07
N LYS A 73 -15.42 4.93 -5.20
CA LYS A 73 -15.00 3.92 -6.19
C LYS A 73 -13.85 3.08 -5.65
N LYS A 74 -13.99 1.75 -5.71
CA LYS A 74 -12.97 0.79 -5.27
C LYS A 74 -11.61 1.06 -5.95
N TYR A 75 -10.62 1.47 -5.14
CA TYR A 75 -9.28 1.80 -5.61
C TYR A 75 -8.44 0.57 -5.99
N LEU A 76 -8.69 -0.60 -5.39
CA LEU A 76 -8.04 -1.85 -5.77
C LEU A 76 -9.02 -3.00 -5.52
N ASP A 77 -9.27 -3.81 -6.53
CA ASP A 77 -10.09 -5.01 -6.35
C ASP A 77 -9.20 -6.18 -5.99
N ILE A 78 -9.28 -6.67 -4.76
CA ILE A 78 -8.37 -7.70 -4.23
C ILE A 78 -8.82 -9.13 -4.59
N SER A 79 -10.03 -9.32 -5.12
CA SER A 79 -10.60 -10.65 -5.39
C SER A 79 -9.71 -11.49 -6.33
N GLU A 80 -9.25 -10.92 -7.44
CA GLU A 80 -8.38 -11.61 -8.40
C GLU A 80 -6.99 -11.89 -7.81
N TYR A 81 -6.46 -11.01 -6.96
CA TYR A 81 -5.22 -11.22 -6.23
C TYR A 81 -5.31 -12.40 -5.27
N LEU A 82 -6.42 -12.53 -4.53
CA LEU A 82 -6.61 -13.66 -3.60
C LEU A 82 -6.71 -14.99 -4.34
N ALA A 83 -7.41 -15.02 -5.48
CA ALA A 83 -7.46 -16.20 -6.34
C ALA A 83 -6.07 -16.57 -6.85
N TRP A 84 -5.30 -15.60 -7.35
CA TRP A 84 -3.91 -15.80 -7.78
C TRP A 84 -3.03 -16.34 -6.64
N LEU A 85 -3.14 -15.77 -5.44
CA LEU A 85 -2.37 -16.20 -4.27
C LEU A 85 -2.69 -17.65 -3.89
N GLN A 86 -3.96 -18.04 -4.00
CA GLN A 86 -4.39 -19.41 -3.71
C GLN A 86 -3.75 -20.40 -4.69
N THR A 87 -3.69 -20.07 -5.99
CA THR A 87 -2.98 -20.89 -6.99
C THR A 87 -1.51 -21.06 -6.61
N GLN A 88 -0.82 -19.98 -6.26
CA GLN A 88 0.60 -20.02 -5.86
C GLN A 88 0.83 -20.87 -4.60
N VAL A 89 -0.09 -20.82 -3.62
CA VAL A 89 -0.01 -21.65 -2.41
C VAL A 89 -0.17 -23.13 -2.75
N GLN A 90 -1.08 -23.49 -3.66
CA GLN A 90 -1.28 -24.88 -4.05
C GLN A 90 -0.11 -25.44 -4.86
N GLU A 91 0.45 -24.67 -5.78
CA GLU A 91 1.66 -25.03 -6.52
C GLU A 91 2.84 -25.29 -5.57
N ARG A 92 3.04 -24.42 -4.57
CA ARG A 92 4.08 -24.60 -3.54
C ARG A 92 3.86 -25.85 -2.69
N LYS A 93 2.62 -26.17 -2.35
CA LYS A 93 2.29 -27.41 -1.60
C LYS A 93 2.56 -28.65 -2.45
N ALA A 94 2.14 -28.65 -3.71
CA ALA A 94 2.41 -29.77 -4.64
C ALA A 94 3.92 -29.99 -4.85
N ALA A 95 4.70 -28.91 -4.99
CA ALA A 95 6.16 -29.00 -5.11
C ALA A 95 6.82 -29.60 -3.86
N LYS A 96 6.37 -29.24 -2.65
CA LYS A 96 6.88 -29.81 -1.39
C LYS A 96 6.52 -31.28 -1.17
N VAL A 97 5.43 -31.75 -1.77
CA VAL A 97 4.98 -33.15 -1.68
C VAL A 97 5.74 -34.06 -2.66
N THR A 98 6.45 -33.50 -3.65
CA THR A 98 7.23 -34.30 -4.61
C THR A 98 8.39 -35.00 -3.88
N HIS A 99 8.30 -36.32 -3.86
CA HIS A 99 8.89 -37.22 -2.89
C HIS A 99 10.44 -37.25 -2.84
N ILE A 100 10.96 -37.33 -1.61
CA ILE A 100 12.25 -37.97 -1.30
C ILE A 100 12.17 -39.41 -1.81
N ARG A 101 13.00 -39.76 -2.80
CA ARG A 101 13.31 -41.14 -3.18
C ARG A 101 14.59 -41.57 -2.50
#